data_AF-A0A4R2JFP5-F1
#
_entry.id   AF-A0A4R2JFP5-F1
#
_cell.length_a   1.000
_cell.length_b   1.000
_cell.length_c   1.000
_cell.angle_alpha   90.00
_cell.angle_beta   90.00
_cell.angle_gamma   90.00
#
_symmetry.space_group_name_H-M   'P 1'
#
loop_
_entity.id
_entity.type
_entity.pdbx_description
1 polymer ?
#
loop_
_entity_poly.entity_id
_entity_poly.type
_entity_poly.pdbx_seq_one_letter_code
_entity_poly.pdbx_strand_id
1 'polypeptide(L)'
;MLSISLLFDTQQMPRCRARTKTNTLCQNRVAKAGQRCQLHRGQPEAGPRHPKAQRQKRSTTTSTRAMGRQHSTAPTRPTSAHSTREAAQARRRQKRIDEATELCREILTDGWQETVASRATNYVTKETWRALFGSRRTKHCKVLADLANSILSGKQKLHNLLGSLVKWIMSRLGAGKVEQKLVQELAARLPLPWDAKLVAVARGVQVTGILLCLADGRDLSRCQCFIELALTETKTRVKKMLSAAIEDWANLAAFPSSTAASM
;
A
#
# COMPACT_ATOMS: atom_id res chain seq x y z
N MET A 1 27.42 -8.82 13.56
CA MET A 1 26.22 -8.00 13.28
C MET A 1 26.36 -7.48 11.86
N LEU A 2 25.49 -7.90 10.95
CA LEU A 2 25.48 -7.40 9.57
C LEU A 2 24.58 -6.16 9.55
N SER A 3 25.17 -4.97 9.36
CA SER A 3 24.41 -3.73 9.29
C SER A 3 23.39 -3.80 8.15
N ILE A 4 22.11 -3.68 8.51
CA ILE A 4 20.98 -3.59 7.57
C ILE A 4 21.17 -2.42 6.59
N SER A 5 22.01 -1.44 6.92
CA SER A 5 22.45 -0.36 6.02
C SER A 5 23.01 -0.85 4.68
N LEU A 6 23.62 -2.05 4.61
CA LEU A 6 24.12 -2.62 3.36
C LEU A 6 23.02 -3.28 2.50
N LEU A 7 21.84 -3.57 3.07
CA LEU A 7 20.68 -4.04 2.31
C LEU A 7 19.84 -2.90 1.71
N PHE A 8 20.06 -1.67 2.19
CA PHE A 8 19.36 -0.46 1.76
C PHE A 8 20.26 0.56 1.06
N ASP A 9 21.38 0.11 0.51
CA ASP A 9 22.12 0.91 -0.47
C ASP A 9 21.25 1.02 -1.73
N THR A 10 20.35 2.00 -1.69
CA THR A 10 19.40 2.30 -2.76
C THR A 10 20.19 2.95 -3.88
N GLN A 11 20.98 2.14 -4.59
CA GLN A 11 21.49 2.48 -5.91
C GLN A 11 20.33 3.10 -6.67
N GLN A 12 20.41 4.43 -6.87
CA GLN A 12 19.39 5.20 -7.57
C GLN A 12 19.27 4.59 -8.96
N MET A 13 18.26 3.74 -9.13
CA MET A 13 18.12 3.05 -10.39
C MET A 13 17.86 4.08 -11.48
N PRO A 14 18.59 4.00 -12.61
CA PRO A 14 18.40 4.94 -13.69
C PRO A 14 16.95 4.92 -14.16
N ARG A 15 16.44 6.08 -14.57
CA ARG A 15 15.05 6.25 -15.04
C ARG A 15 15.03 6.49 -16.55
N CYS A 16 13.97 6.02 -17.20
CA CYS A 16 13.76 6.07 -18.65
C CYS A 16 13.91 7.49 -19.24
N ARG A 17 13.41 8.51 -18.53
CA ARG A 17 13.43 9.93 -18.93
C ARG A 17 12.89 10.23 -20.34
N ALA A 18 12.18 9.30 -21.00
CA ALA A 18 11.46 9.56 -22.25
C ALA A 18 10.30 10.53 -21.99
N ARG A 19 9.97 11.40 -22.96
CA ARG A 19 8.81 12.29 -22.83
C ARG A 19 7.52 11.50 -23.07
N THR A 20 6.58 11.63 -22.15
CA THR A 20 5.22 11.12 -22.30
C THR A 20 4.41 11.98 -23.27
N LYS A 21 3.20 11.54 -23.62
CA LYS A 21 2.24 12.33 -24.44
C LYS A 21 1.92 13.70 -23.81
N THR A 22 2.04 13.84 -22.49
CA THR A 22 1.80 15.10 -21.76
C THR A 22 3.08 15.91 -21.54
N ASN A 23 4.15 15.60 -22.28
CA ASN A 23 5.42 16.31 -22.23
C ASN A 23 6.17 16.23 -20.89
N THR A 24 5.80 15.31 -19.99
CA THR A 24 6.51 15.03 -18.73
C THR A 24 7.56 13.93 -18.91
N LEU A 25 8.60 13.91 -18.07
CA LEU A 25 9.63 12.87 -18.12
C LEU A 25 9.12 11.57 -17.49
N CYS A 26 9.28 10.46 -18.22
CA CYS A 26 8.93 9.13 -17.76
C CYS A 26 9.80 8.72 -16.56
N GLN A 27 9.14 8.40 -15.46
CA GLN A 27 9.76 8.04 -14.19
C GLN A 27 9.97 6.53 -14.02
N ASN A 28 9.66 5.73 -15.04
CA ASN A 28 9.86 4.28 -14.98
C ASN A 28 11.35 3.94 -14.87
N ARG A 29 11.69 3.05 -13.94
CA ARG A 29 13.05 2.56 -13.74
C ARG A 29 13.50 1.70 -14.93
N VAL A 30 14.78 1.74 -15.24
CA VAL A 30 15.42 0.96 -16.32
C VAL A 30 16.68 0.27 -15.81
N ALA A 31 17.17 -0.74 -16.53
CA ALA A 31 18.30 -1.55 -16.07
C ALA A 31 19.64 -0.81 -16.19
N LYS A 32 19.80 0.04 -17.21
CA LYS A 32 21.00 0.87 -17.43
C LYS A 32 20.62 2.31 -17.76
N ALA A 33 21.47 3.26 -17.39
CA ALA A 33 21.30 4.66 -17.79
C ALA A 33 21.21 4.78 -19.32
N GLY A 34 20.31 5.63 -19.81
CA GLY A 34 20.03 5.78 -21.25
C GLY A 34 18.95 4.83 -21.81
N GLN A 35 18.68 3.69 -21.16
CA GLN A 35 17.66 2.77 -21.66
C GLN A 35 16.23 3.32 -21.56
N ARG A 36 15.35 2.82 -22.43
CA ARG A 36 13.91 3.08 -22.41
C ARG A 36 13.16 1.97 -21.67
N CYS A 37 12.12 2.32 -20.92
CA CYS A 37 11.21 1.33 -20.35
C CYS A 37 10.37 0.66 -21.46
N GLN A 38 9.72 -0.47 -21.17
CA GLN A 38 8.91 -1.22 -22.14
C GLN A 38 7.85 -0.37 -22.87
N LEU A 39 7.25 0.62 -22.19
CA LEU A 39 6.26 1.54 -22.78
C LEU A 39 6.85 2.53 -23.80
N HIS A 40 8.17 2.72 -23.80
CA HIS A 40 8.89 3.63 -24.70
C HIS A 40 9.93 2.88 -25.54
N ARG A 41 9.84 1.55 -25.63
CA ARG A 41 10.74 0.73 -26.43
C ARG A 41 10.49 1.05 -27.92
N GLY A 42 11.54 1.43 -28.64
CA GLY A 42 11.46 1.81 -30.06
C GLY A 42 11.25 3.30 -30.32
N GLN A 43 11.10 4.15 -29.29
CA GLN A 43 11.18 5.60 -29.51
C GLN A 43 12.64 6.02 -29.73
N PRO A 44 12.93 6.86 -30.73
CA PRO A 44 14.30 7.34 -30.96
C PRO A 44 14.82 8.05 -29.71
N GLU A 45 16.10 7.86 -29.42
CA GLU A 45 16.76 8.65 -28.39
C GLU A 45 16.63 10.12 -28.78
N ALA A 46 16.14 10.93 -27.84
CA ALA A 46 16.08 12.36 -28.05
C ALA A 46 17.54 12.83 -28.04
N GLY A 47 18.15 12.92 -29.22
CA GLY A 47 19.51 13.42 -29.38
C GLY A 47 19.65 14.80 -28.72
N PRO A 48 20.88 15.19 -28.34
CA PRO A 48 21.15 16.49 -27.77
C PRO A 48 20.54 17.58 -28.66
N ARG A 49 19.59 18.35 -28.11
CA ARG A 49 18.90 19.40 -28.84
C ARG A 49 19.91 20.49 -29.19
N HIS A 50 20.29 20.59 -30.45
CA HIS A 50 20.71 21.87 -30.99
C HIS A 50 19.51 22.83 -30.93
N PRO A 51 19.66 24.05 -30.38
CA PRO A 51 18.59 25.03 -30.31
C PRO A 51 18.18 25.43 -31.74
N LYS A 52 17.04 24.91 -32.20
CA LYS A 52 16.49 25.30 -33.52
C LYS A 52 15.72 26.60 -33.39
N ALA A 53 16.09 27.54 -34.25
CA ALA A 53 15.46 28.84 -34.46
C ALA A 53 13.94 28.72 -34.63
N GLN A 54 13.27 29.63 -33.93
CA GLN A 54 11.84 29.83 -33.83
C GLN A 54 11.22 30.15 -35.20
N ARG A 55 10.61 29.15 -35.85
CA ARG A 55 9.85 29.34 -37.09
C ARG A 55 8.36 29.46 -36.74
N GLN A 56 7.85 30.68 -36.88
CA GLN A 56 6.44 31.04 -36.78
C GLN A 56 5.60 30.49 -37.96
N LYS A 57 4.26 30.53 -37.77
CA LYS A 57 3.14 30.32 -38.73
C LYS A 57 2.64 28.87 -38.81
N ARG A 58 1.35 28.57 -38.92
CA ARG A 58 0.19 29.35 -39.40
C ARG A 58 -1.08 28.63 -38.91
N SER A 59 -2.07 29.39 -38.46
CA SER A 59 -3.43 28.96 -38.18
C SER A 59 -4.19 28.67 -39.48
N THR A 60 -4.82 27.50 -39.59
CA THR A 60 -5.86 27.21 -40.58
C THR A 60 -7.08 26.65 -39.87
N THR A 61 -8.09 27.50 -39.80
CA THR A 61 -9.50 27.23 -39.53
C THR A 61 -10.09 26.36 -40.64
N THR A 62 -10.63 25.19 -40.30
CA THR A 62 -11.55 24.47 -41.18
C THR A 62 -12.84 24.18 -40.42
N SER A 63 -13.86 24.93 -40.82
CA SER A 63 -15.27 24.76 -40.49
C SER A 63 -15.84 23.64 -41.36
N THR A 64 -16.39 22.60 -40.75
CA THR A 64 -17.33 21.68 -41.42
C THR A 64 -18.57 21.50 -40.57
N ARG A 65 -19.63 22.12 -41.08
CA ARG A 65 -21.03 22.04 -40.71
C ARG A 65 -21.59 20.72 -41.24
N ALA A 66 -22.17 19.88 -40.39
CA ALA A 66 -22.96 18.74 -40.84
C ALA A 66 -24.20 18.59 -39.94
N MET A 67 -25.36 18.73 -40.57
CA MET A 67 -26.69 18.45 -40.05
C MET A 67 -26.74 16.98 -39.63
N GLY A 68 -27.37 16.59 -38.52
CA GLY A 68 -28.80 16.59 -38.33
C GLY A 68 -29.23 15.14 -38.06
N ARG A 69 -29.55 14.83 -36.80
CA ARG A 69 -30.34 13.63 -36.46
C ARG A 69 -30.95 13.81 -35.08
N GLN A 70 -32.19 14.28 -35.07
CA GLN A 70 -33.05 14.31 -33.90
C GLN A 70 -33.56 12.88 -33.67
N HIS A 71 -32.95 12.17 -32.73
CA HIS A 71 -33.58 11.03 -32.08
C HIS A 71 -33.95 11.45 -30.67
N SER A 72 -35.26 11.54 -30.42
CA SER A 72 -35.85 11.72 -29.11
C SER A 72 -35.48 10.53 -28.22
N THR A 73 -34.45 10.70 -27.39
CA THR A 73 -34.15 9.81 -26.28
C THR A 73 -34.80 10.36 -25.02
N ALA A 74 -35.60 9.53 -24.37
CA ALA A 74 -36.26 9.83 -23.11
C ALA A 74 -35.26 10.34 -22.04
N PRO A 75 -35.65 11.29 -21.18
CA PRO A 75 -34.76 11.88 -20.19
C PRO A 75 -34.29 10.82 -19.20
N THR A 76 -33.02 10.41 -19.36
CA THR A 76 -32.35 9.50 -18.43
C THR A 76 -32.13 10.26 -17.12
N ARG A 77 -32.82 9.81 -16.07
CA ARG A 77 -32.75 10.34 -14.71
C ARG A 77 -31.29 10.51 -14.26
N PRO A 78 -30.87 11.66 -13.71
CA PRO A 78 -29.47 11.96 -13.45
C PRO A 78 -28.91 11.10 -12.31
N THR A 79 -28.05 10.14 -12.65
CA THR A 79 -27.20 9.36 -11.72
C THR A 79 -26.04 10.17 -11.13
N SER A 80 -25.94 11.47 -11.41
CA SER A 80 -24.83 12.34 -11.01
C SER A 80 -24.75 12.62 -9.50
N ALA A 81 -25.87 12.56 -8.78
CA ALA A 81 -25.89 12.81 -7.34
C ALA A 81 -25.20 11.72 -6.50
N HIS A 82 -25.24 10.45 -6.95
CA HIS A 82 -24.62 9.36 -6.21
C HIS A 82 -23.09 9.33 -6.43
N SER A 83 -22.64 9.66 -7.65
CA SER A 83 -21.22 9.71 -8.01
C SER A 83 -20.47 10.83 -7.26
N THR A 84 -21.09 11.99 -7.08
CA THR A 84 -20.48 13.11 -6.36
C THR A 84 -20.31 12.83 -4.87
N ARG A 85 -21.27 12.15 -4.23
CA ARG A 85 -21.18 11.76 -2.81
C ARG A 85 -20.08 10.72 -2.57
N GLU A 86 -19.96 9.71 -3.42
CA GLU A 86 -18.90 8.70 -3.33
C GLU A 86 -17.51 9.32 -3.53
N ALA A 87 -17.35 10.20 -4.52
CA ALA A 87 -16.11 10.91 -4.76
C ALA A 87 -15.71 11.78 -3.56
N ALA A 88 -16.67 12.49 -2.96
CA ALA A 88 -16.43 13.29 -1.75
C ALA A 88 -16.01 12.41 -0.55
N GLN A 89 -16.66 11.26 -0.36
CA GLN A 89 -16.33 10.32 0.70
C GLN A 89 -14.93 9.70 0.50
N ALA A 90 -14.57 9.33 -0.73
CA ALA A 90 -13.25 8.83 -1.08
C ALA A 90 -12.16 9.86 -0.78
N ARG A 91 -12.38 11.15 -1.12
CA ARG A 91 -11.46 12.24 -0.78
C ARG A 91 -11.27 12.41 0.73
N ARG A 92 -12.36 12.39 1.51
CA ARG A 92 -12.29 12.46 2.98
C ARG A 92 -11.58 11.25 3.60
N ARG A 93 -11.70 10.07 2.99
CA ARG A 93 -10.98 8.88 3.43
C ARG A 93 -9.49 9.02 3.12
N GLN A 94 -9.14 9.49 1.93
CA GLN A 94 -7.75 9.71 1.55
C GLN A 94 -7.07 10.73 2.46
N LYS A 95 -7.72 11.88 2.72
CA LYS A 95 -7.21 12.90 3.63
C LYS A 95 -6.85 12.35 5.01
N ARG A 96 -7.72 11.50 5.59
CA ARG A 96 -7.46 10.85 6.89
C ARG A 96 -6.28 9.87 6.85
N ILE A 97 -6.09 9.18 5.72
CA ILE A 97 -4.95 8.29 5.52
C ILE A 97 -3.66 9.11 5.40
N ASP A 98 -3.71 10.25 4.70
CA ASP A 98 -2.57 11.15 4.54
C ASP A 98 -2.17 11.78 5.88
N GLU A 99 -3.13 12.25 6.69
CA GLU A 99 -2.91 12.75 8.06
C GLU A 99 -2.27 11.68 8.96
N ALA A 100 -2.79 10.45 8.93
CA ALA A 100 -2.21 9.34 9.68
C ALA A 100 -0.79 8.98 9.18
N THR A 101 -0.54 9.11 7.89
CA THR A 101 0.77 8.87 7.28
C THR A 101 1.81 9.87 7.80
N GLU A 102 1.45 11.14 7.91
CA GLU A 102 2.36 12.17 8.40
C GLU A 102 2.73 11.95 9.87
N LEU A 103 1.74 11.69 10.73
CA LEU A 103 1.96 11.33 12.13
C LEU A 103 2.84 10.08 12.28
N CYS A 104 2.62 9.07 11.44
CA CYS A 104 3.44 7.88 11.47
C CYS A 104 4.87 8.13 10.98
N ARG A 105 5.09 9.06 10.05
CA ARG A 105 6.44 9.39 9.58
C ARG A 105 7.32 9.90 10.73
N GLU A 106 6.76 10.71 11.63
CA GLU A 106 7.46 11.22 12.82
C GLU A 106 7.88 10.10 13.79
N ILE A 107 7.04 9.07 13.92
CA ILE A 107 7.28 7.92 14.82
C ILE A 107 8.27 6.90 14.21
N LEU A 108 8.36 6.84 12.87
CA LEU A 108 9.25 5.94 12.15
C LEU A 108 10.70 6.47 12.13
N THR A 109 11.24 6.74 13.33
CA THR A 109 12.61 7.24 13.58
C THR A 109 13.68 6.23 13.19
N ASP A 110 14.92 6.68 13.00
CA ASP A 110 16.06 5.79 12.72
C ASP A 110 16.11 4.57 13.67
N GLY A 111 16.33 3.38 13.12
CA GLY A 111 16.43 2.12 13.87
C GLY A 111 15.14 1.30 14.04
N TRP A 112 13.95 1.84 13.73
CA TRP A 112 12.69 1.08 13.85
C TRP A 112 12.68 -0.17 12.93
N GLN A 113 13.27 -0.04 11.74
CA GLN A 113 13.34 -1.12 10.74
C GLN A 113 14.14 -2.32 11.25
N GLU A 114 15.24 -2.06 11.95
CA GLU A 114 16.09 -3.09 12.54
C GLU A 114 15.38 -3.81 13.68
N THR A 115 14.64 -3.06 14.51
CA THR A 115 13.81 -3.64 15.57
C THR A 115 12.73 -4.56 15.00
N VAL A 116 12.04 -4.14 13.94
CA VAL A 116 11.03 -4.96 13.26
C VAL A 116 11.67 -6.21 12.64
N ALA A 117 12.80 -6.06 11.95
CA ALA A 117 13.51 -7.19 11.35
C ALA A 117 13.96 -8.21 12.39
N SER A 118 14.57 -7.75 13.49
CA SER A 118 14.98 -8.58 14.61
C SER A 118 13.80 -9.40 15.15
N ARG A 119 12.68 -8.74 15.46
CA ARG A 119 11.48 -9.40 15.98
C ARG A 119 10.86 -10.38 14.97
N ALA A 120 10.84 -10.04 13.69
CA ALA A 120 10.28 -10.90 12.67
C ALA A 120 11.06 -12.21 12.51
N THR A 121 12.39 -12.19 12.65
CA THR A 121 13.22 -13.41 12.55
C THR A 121 12.97 -14.44 13.66
N ASN A 122 12.24 -14.07 14.73
CA ASN A 122 11.76 -15.05 15.71
C ASN A 122 10.64 -15.94 15.12
N TYR A 123 9.86 -15.41 14.18
CA TYR A 123 8.70 -16.09 13.60
C TYR A 123 8.96 -16.68 12.22
N VAL A 124 9.96 -16.20 11.50
CA VAL A 124 10.29 -16.64 10.14
C VAL A 124 11.80 -16.84 10.01
N THR A 125 12.22 -17.76 9.15
CA THR A 125 13.65 -18.01 8.92
C THR A 125 14.32 -16.80 8.28
N LYS A 126 15.63 -16.63 8.51
CA LYS A 126 16.40 -15.53 7.90
C LYS A 126 16.38 -15.61 6.37
N GLU A 127 16.27 -16.82 5.82
CA GLU A 127 16.19 -17.09 4.39
C GLU A 127 14.85 -16.60 3.84
N THR A 128 13.75 -16.93 4.51
CA THR A 128 12.40 -16.47 4.12
C THR A 128 12.28 -14.97 4.27
N TRP A 129 12.83 -14.39 5.34
CA TRP A 129 12.91 -12.94 5.52
C TRP A 129 13.70 -12.27 4.38
N ARG A 130 14.92 -12.74 4.08
CA ARG A 130 15.73 -12.21 2.96
C ARG A 130 15.03 -12.37 1.61
N ALA A 131 14.37 -13.50 1.37
CA ALA A 131 13.62 -13.73 0.14
C ALA A 131 12.43 -12.77 0.00
N LEU A 132 11.77 -12.44 1.11
CA LEU A 132 10.66 -11.49 1.14
C LEU A 132 11.12 -10.08 0.74
N PHE A 133 12.27 -9.62 1.25
CA PHE A 133 12.86 -8.31 0.92
C PHE A 133 13.56 -8.28 -0.44
N GLY A 134 14.14 -9.40 -0.89
CA GLY A 134 14.78 -9.50 -2.21
C GLY A 134 13.78 -9.53 -3.38
N SER A 135 12.53 -9.89 -3.10
CA SER A 135 11.47 -10.00 -4.09
C SER A 135 10.81 -8.64 -4.36
N ARG A 136 11.23 -7.96 -5.44
CA ARG A 136 10.73 -6.62 -5.87
C ARG A 136 9.27 -6.60 -6.36
N ARG A 137 8.38 -7.45 -5.83
CA ARG A 137 6.98 -7.50 -6.25
C ARG A 137 6.14 -6.61 -5.36
N THR A 138 5.63 -5.54 -5.96
CA THR A 138 4.65 -4.61 -5.37
C THR A 138 3.39 -5.28 -4.81
N LYS A 139 3.14 -6.55 -5.15
CA LYS A 139 1.94 -7.29 -4.73
C LYS A 139 2.00 -7.82 -3.28
N HIS A 140 3.19 -7.94 -2.67
CA HIS A 140 3.36 -8.56 -1.34
C HIS A 140 2.56 -7.89 -0.23
N CYS A 141 2.48 -6.56 -0.23
CA CYS A 141 1.77 -5.83 0.82
C CYS A 141 0.29 -6.24 0.90
N LYS A 142 -0.39 -6.40 -0.25
CA LYS A 142 -1.80 -6.82 -0.25
C LYS A 142 -1.97 -8.22 0.33
N VAL A 143 -1.06 -9.13 -0.01
CA VAL A 143 -1.03 -10.52 0.50
C VAL A 143 -0.91 -10.54 2.02
N LEU A 144 0.02 -9.77 2.56
CA LEU A 144 0.27 -9.69 4.00
C LEU A 144 -0.90 -9.04 4.73
N ALA A 145 -1.52 -8.01 4.13
CA ALA A 145 -2.71 -7.36 4.68
C ALA A 145 -3.89 -8.35 4.76
N ASP A 146 -4.17 -9.06 3.66
CA ASP A 146 -5.19 -10.13 3.57
C ASP A 146 -4.94 -11.26 4.60
N LEU A 147 -3.68 -11.69 4.75
CA LEU A 147 -3.28 -12.69 5.75
C LEU A 147 -3.56 -12.19 7.17
N ALA A 148 -3.13 -10.98 7.51
CA ALA A 148 -3.32 -10.42 8.83
C ALA A 148 -4.81 -10.26 9.18
N ASN A 149 -5.63 -9.78 8.24
CA ASN A 149 -7.08 -9.69 8.43
C ASN A 149 -7.72 -11.06 8.65
N SER A 150 -7.24 -12.08 7.95
CA SER A 150 -7.76 -13.42 8.10
C SER A 150 -7.41 -14.00 9.48
N ILE A 151 -6.21 -13.71 10.01
CA ILE A 151 -5.84 -14.04 11.39
C ILE A 151 -6.72 -13.29 12.39
N LEU A 152 -6.93 -11.98 12.22
CA LEU A 152 -7.74 -11.16 13.14
C LEU A 152 -9.23 -11.51 13.12
N SER A 153 -9.77 -11.89 11.96
CA SER A 153 -11.18 -12.26 11.79
C SER A 153 -11.48 -13.69 12.25
N GLY A 154 -10.44 -14.52 12.42
CA GLY A 154 -10.56 -15.95 12.74
C GLY A 154 -11.05 -16.29 14.15
N LYS A 155 -11.25 -15.31 15.04
CA LYS A 155 -11.54 -15.49 16.48
C LYS A 155 -12.71 -16.41 16.84
N GLN A 156 -13.63 -16.73 15.92
CA GLN A 156 -14.79 -17.60 16.18
C GLN A 156 -14.78 -18.94 15.41
N LYS A 157 -13.78 -19.21 14.55
CA LYS A 157 -13.77 -20.43 13.69
C LYS A 157 -12.40 -21.10 13.60
N LEU A 158 -11.59 -21.01 14.67
CA LEU A 158 -10.19 -21.43 14.69
C LEU A 158 -9.94 -22.92 14.39
N HIS A 159 -10.88 -23.81 14.72
CA HIS A 159 -10.71 -25.26 14.45
C HIS A 159 -10.77 -25.64 12.96
N ASN A 160 -11.45 -24.85 12.12
CA ASN A 160 -11.51 -25.07 10.67
C ASN A 160 -10.54 -24.16 9.89
N LEU A 161 -9.84 -23.28 10.60
CA LEU A 161 -9.16 -22.14 10.00
C LEU A 161 -7.81 -22.51 9.40
N LEU A 162 -6.99 -23.39 10.00
CA LEU A 162 -5.68 -23.71 9.42
C LEU A 162 -5.78 -24.32 8.01
N GLY A 163 -6.72 -25.24 7.79
CA GLY A 163 -6.96 -25.81 6.46
C GLY A 163 -7.61 -24.81 5.49
N SER A 164 -8.59 -24.05 5.95
CA SER A 164 -9.31 -23.07 5.12
C SER A 164 -8.46 -21.85 4.78
N LEU A 165 -7.65 -21.36 5.72
CA LEU A 165 -6.74 -20.23 5.55
C LEU A 165 -5.66 -20.58 4.54
N VAL A 166 -5.03 -21.75 4.62
CA VAL A 166 -4.03 -22.20 3.64
C VAL A 166 -4.67 -22.36 2.26
N LYS A 167 -5.87 -22.94 2.16
CA LYS A 167 -6.60 -23.09 0.89
C LYS A 167 -7.08 -21.74 0.32
N TRP A 168 -7.51 -20.81 1.16
CA TRP A 168 -7.92 -19.46 0.78
C TRP A 168 -6.73 -18.61 0.34
N ILE A 169 -5.63 -18.65 1.10
CA ILE A 169 -4.34 -18.06 0.76
C ILE A 169 -3.88 -18.62 -0.58
N MET A 170 -3.84 -19.94 -0.77
CA MET A 170 -3.41 -20.55 -2.04
C MET A 170 -4.34 -20.27 -3.22
N SER A 171 -5.65 -20.11 -3.01
CA SER A 171 -6.60 -19.80 -4.09
C SER A 171 -6.61 -18.32 -4.48
N ARG A 172 -6.39 -17.42 -3.52
CA ARG A 172 -6.35 -15.97 -3.78
C ARG A 172 -4.97 -15.48 -4.17
N LEU A 173 -3.95 -16.19 -3.73
CA LEU A 173 -2.58 -15.97 -4.11
C LEU A 173 -2.21 -17.00 -5.16
N GLY A 174 -2.10 -16.58 -6.41
CA GLY A 174 -1.11 -17.17 -7.32
C GLY A 174 0.31 -16.88 -6.82
N ALA A 175 0.56 -17.13 -5.53
CA ALA A 175 1.64 -16.60 -4.71
C ALA A 175 2.97 -17.11 -5.25
N GLY A 176 3.97 -16.23 -5.23
CA GLY A 176 5.33 -16.72 -5.33
C GLY A 176 5.61 -17.73 -4.22
N LYS A 177 6.59 -18.62 -4.47
CA LYS A 177 7.05 -19.62 -3.50
C LYS A 177 7.44 -19.00 -2.15
N VAL A 178 7.77 -17.71 -2.12
CA VAL A 178 8.22 -16.97 -0.93
C VAL A 178 7.06 -16.69 0.02
N GLU A 179 5.93 -16.21 -0.49
CA GLU A 179 4.75 -15.88 0.30
C GLU A 179 4.14 -17.14 0.93
N GLN A 180 4.13 -18.26 0.19
CA GLN A 180 3.69 -19.55 0.71
C GLN A 180 4.59 -20.04 1.85
N LYS A 181 5.91 -19.95 1.66
CA LYS A 181 6.88 -20.35 2.68
C LYS A 181 6.76 -19.47 3.94
N LEU A 182 6.56 -18.17 3.76
CA LEU A 182 6.30 -17.23 4.86
C LEU A 182 5.07 -17.66 5.68
N VAL A 183 3.94 -17.91 5.02
CA VAL A 183 2.70 -18.35 5.68
C VAL A 183 2.91 -19.68 6.41
N GLN A 184 3.60 -20.63 5.77
CA GLN A 184 3.86 -21.95 6.35
C GLN A 184 4.75 -21.85 7.60
N GLU A 185 5.81 -21.05 7.56
CA GLU A 185 6.69 -20.83 8.72
C GLU A 185 5.97 -20.12 9.86
N LEU A 186 5.16 -19.09 9.54
CA LEU A 186 4.31 -18.40 10.52
C LEU A 186 3.33 -19.38 11.18
N ALA A 187 2.63 -20.20 10.39
CA ALA A 187 1.69 -21.18 10.91
C ALA A 187 2.37 -22.22 11.82
N ALA A 188 3.56 -22.70 11.45
CA ALA A 188 4.30 -23.69 12.22
C ALA A 188 4.86 -23.15 13.54
N ARG A 189 5.14 -21.85 13.63
CA ARG A 189 5.71 -21.21 14.83
C ARG A 189 4.70 -20.48 15.70
N LEU A 190 3.43 -20.46 15.29
CA LEU A 190 2.37 -19.80 16.04
C LEU A 190 2.05 -20.59 17.32
N PRO A 191 2.31 -20.03 18.51
CA PRO A 191 2.05 -20.72 19.77
C PRO A 191 0.55 -20.80 20.08
N LEU A 192 0.11 -21.98 20.52
CA LEU A 192 -1.18 -22.19 21.20
C LEU A 192 -0.90 -21.91 22.69
N PRO A 193 -1.56 -20.96 23.40
CA PRO A 193 -2.94 -20.49 23.27
C PRO A 193 -3.10 -19.09 22.64
N TRP A 194 -4.30 -18.82 22.10
CA TRP A 194 -4.44 -18.24 20.77
C TRP A 194 -4.79 -16.74 20.70
N ASP A 195 -5.55 -16.15 21.62
CA ASP A 195 -6.14 -14.83 21.30
C ASP A 195 -5.16 -13.65 21.30
N ALA A 196 -4.35 -13.50 22.37
CA ALA A 196 -3.40 -12.38 22.45
C ALA A 196 -2.22 -12.57 21.48
N LYS A 197 -1.73 -13.80 21.35
CA LYS A 197 -0.56 -14.12 20.50
C LYS A 197 -0.90 -14.05 19.01
N LEU A 198 -2.10 -14.48 18.57
CA LEU A 198 -2.53 -14.31 17.18
C LEU A 198 -2.71 -12.84 16.79
N VAL A 199 -3.23 -12.01 17.71
CA VAL A 199 -3.30 -10.57 17.47
C VAL A 199 -1.90 -10.00 17.29
N ALA A 200 -0.96 -10.33 18.18
CA ALA A 200 0.43 -9.89 18.05
C ALA A 200 1.06 -10.32 16.72
N VAL A 201 0.81 -11.56 16.27
CA VAL A 201 1.32 -12.06 14.99
C VAL A 201 0.67 -11.34 13.81
N ALA A 202 -0.64 -11.16 13.79
CA ALA A 202 -1.32 -10.42 12.73
C ALA A 202 -0.80 -8.97 12.64
N ARG A 203 -0.57 -8.32 13.78
CA ARG A 203 0.05 -7.00 13.83
C ARG A 203 1.49 -7.03 13.31
N GLY A 204 2.27 -8.06 13.66
CA GLY A 204 3.61 -8.28 13.13
C GLY A 204 3.64 -8.44 11.61
N VAL A 205 2.67 -9.16 11.04
CA VAL A 205 2.49 -9.31 9.59
C VAL A 205 2.15 -7.96 8.94
N GLN A 206 1.25 -7.15 9.53
CA GLN A 206 0.92 -5.81 9.02
C GLN A 206 2.14 -4.89 9.03
N VAL A 207 2.86 -4.83 10.15
CA VAL A 207 4.08 -4.01 10.31
C VAL A 207 5.17 -4.45 9.32
N THR A 208 5.33 -5.76 9.09
CA THR A 208 6.23 -6.29 8.07
C THR A 208 5.84 -5.80 6.66
N GLY A 209 4.56 -5.84 6.32
CA GLY A 209 4.09 -5.33 5.03
C GLY A 209 4.25 -3.81 4.86
N ILE A 210 4.13 -3.05 5.95
CA ILE A 210 4.43 -1.61 5.99
C ILE A 210 5.92 -1.38 5.72
N LEU A 211 6.79 -2.12 6.40
CA LEU A 211 8.24 -2.05 6.21
C LEU A 211 8.63 -2.36 4.77
N LEU A 212 8.05 -3.39 4.15
CA LEU A 212 8.30 -3.70 2.74
C LEU A 212 7.86 -2.57 1.79
N CYS A 213 6.72 -1.91 2.07
CA CYS A 213 6.29 -0.76 1.27
C CYS A 213 7.28 0.40 1.37
N LEU A 214 7.74 0.72 2.58
CA LEU A 214 8.71 1.78 2.81
C LEU A 214 10.07 1.48 2.17
N ALA A 215 10.55 0.23 2.32
CA ALA A 215 11.76 -0.27 1.65
C ALA A 215 11.72 -0.11 0.12
N ASP A 216 10.55 -0.32 -0.49
CA ASP A 216 10.33 -0.12 -1.93
C ASP A 216 10.23 1.37 -2.34
N GLY A 217 10.25 2.30 -1.37
CA GLY A 217 10.01 3.73 -1.59
C GLY A 217 8.55 4.04 -1.94
N ARG A 218 7.61 3.22 -1.47
CA ARG A 218 6.16 3.47 -1.66
C ARG A 218 5.64 4.37 -0.55
N ASP A 219 4.74 5.25 -0.95
CA ASP A 219 3.96 6.07 -0.03
C ASP A 219 3.06 5.18 0.86
N LEU A 220 3.07 5.44 2.17
CA LEU A 220 2.24 4.74 3.15
C LEU A 220 0.76 4.91 2.86
N SER A 221 0.37 6.03 2.27
CA SER A 221 -1.02 6.28 1.87
C SER A 221 -1.56 5.27 0.85
N ARG A 222 -0.66 4.52 0.19
CA ARG A 222 -0.95 3.46 -0.79
C ARG A 222 -0.62 2.07 -0.26
N CYS A 223 -0.12 1.95 0.96
CA CYS A 223 0.21 0.68 1.59
C CYS A 223 -1.06 0.04 2.16
N GLN A 224 -1.52 -1.07 1.59
CA GLN A 224 -2.73 -1.76 2.04
C GLN A 224 -2.63 -2.20 3.52
N CYS A 225 -1.46 -2.69 3.96
CA CYS A 225 -1.23 -3.04 5.37
C CYS A 225 -1.44 -1.84 6.30
N PHE A 226 -0.95 -0.65 5.92
CA PHE A 226 -1.11 0.58 6.70
C PHE A 226 -2.58 1.01 6.75
N ILE A 227 -3.25 1.05 5.60
CA ILE A 227 -4.65 1.45 5.49
C ILE A 227 -5.53 0.55 6.36
N GLU A 228 -5.33 -0.77 6.28
CA GLU A 228 -6.12 -1.72 7.06
C GLU A 228 -5.80 -1.66 8.55
N LEU A 229 -4.52 -1.49 8.92
CA LEU A 229 -4.11 -1.29 10.30
C LEU A 229 -4.78 -0.03 10.88
N ALA A 230 -4.68 1.11 10.21
CA ALA A 230 -5.26 2.38 10.64
C ALA A 230 -6.78 2.30 10.79
N LEU A 231 -7.48 1.69 9.82
CA LEU A 231 -8.93 1.53 9.88
C LEU A 231 -9.37 0.59 11.02
N THR A 232 -8.65 -0.52 11.21
CA THR A 232 -8.99 -1.52 12.21
C THR A 232 -8.70 -1.02 13.63
N GLU A 233 -7.57 -0.35 13.84
CA GLU A 233 -7.22 0.25 15.14
C GLU A 233 -8.20 1.36 15.51
N THR A 234 -8.53 2.25 14.58
CA THR A 234 -9.52 3.30 14.82
C THR A 234 -10.87 2.70 15.24
N LYS A 235 -11.36 1.69 14.51
CA LYS A 235 -12.61 1.00 14.86
C LYS A 235 -12.54 0.32 16.22
N THR A 236 -11.42 -0.35 16.52
CA THR A 236 -11.23 -1.06 17.79
C THR A 236 -11.17 -0.09 18.96
N ARG A 237 -10.44 1.02 18.83
CA ARG A 237 -10.35 2.08 19.83
C ARG A 237 -11.70 2.73 20.09
N VAL A 238 -12.43 3.09 19.03
CA VAL A 238 -13.80 3.63 19.15
C VAL A 238 -14.74 2.63 19.82
N LYS A 239 -14.71 1.35 19.44
CA LYS A 239 -15.52 0.32 20.10
C LYS A 239 -15.20 0.22 21.59
N LYS A 240 -13.92 0.23 21.97
CA LYS A 240 -13.50 0.22 23.37
C LYS A 240 -14.00 1.45 24.14
N MET A 241 -13.92 2.65 23.55
CA MET A 241 -14.48 3.87 24.14
C MET A 241 -16.00 3.76 24.33
N LEU A 242 -16.73 3.29 23.32
CA LEU A 242 -18.19 3.14 23.39
C LEU A 242 -18.60 2.09 24.43
N SER A 243 -17.92 0.95 24.48
CA SER A 243 -18.17 -0.07 25.51
C SER A 243 -17.85 0.46 26.91
N ALA A 244 -16.72 1.14 27.07
CA ALA A 244 -16.36 1.78 28.34
C ALA A 244 -17.42 2.79 28.78
N ALA A 245 -17.91 3.65 27.87
CA ALA A 245 -18.95 4.64 28.16
C ALA A 245 -20.30 4.01 28.56
N ILE A 246 -20.64 2.85 27.98
CA ILE A 246 -21.86 2.11 28.34
C ILE A 246 -21.74 1.52 29.75
N GLU A 247 -20.55 1.03 30.13
CA GLU A 247 -20.29 0.48 31.45
C GLU A 247 -20.23 1.59 32.52
N ASP A 248 -19.38 2.61 32.30
CA ASP A 248 -19.28 3.81 33.13
C ASP A 248 -18.56 4.93 32.34
N TRP A 249 -19.15 6.12 32.29
CA TRP A 249 -18.55 7.28 31.64
C TRP A 249 -17.19 7.67 32.24
N ALA A 250 -16.94 7.38 33.52
CA ALA A 250 -15.64 7.61 34.15
C ALA A 250 -14.51 6.81 33.48
N ASN A 251 -14.81 5.64 32.89
CA ASN A 251 -13.84 4.81 32.18
C ASN A 251 -13.34 5.45 30.87
N LEU A 252 -13.98 6.51 30.39
CA LEU A 252 -13.50 7.26 29.23
C LEU A 252 -12.18 8.00 29.49
N ALA A 253 -11.84 8.29 30.75
CA ALA A 253 -10.59 8.95 31.12
C ALA A 253 -9.34 8.13 30.72
N ALA A 254 -9.46 6.82 30.52
CA ALA A 254 -8.38 5.96 30.05
C ALA A 254 -8.02 6.16 28.55
N PHE A 255 -8.79 6.99 27.83
CA PHE A 255 -8.59 7.24 26.40
C PHE A 255 -8.16 8.68 26.13
N PRO A 256 -6.84 8.97 26.06
CA PRO A 256 -6.37 10.33 25.83
C PRO A 256 -6.82 10.85 24.45
N SER A 257 -7.18 12.13 24.38
CA SER A 257 -7.40 12.83 23.12
C SER A 257 -6.06 12.93 22.37
N SER A 258 -6.08 12.69 21.05
CA SER A 258 -4.88 12.64 20.21
C SER A 258 -4.07 13.95 20.20
N THR A 259 -4.63 15.03 20.76
CA THR A 259 -4.03 16.35 20.84
C THR A 259 -2.86 16.45 21.82
N ALA A 260 -2.72 15.52 22.77
CA ALA A 260 -1.67 15.59 23.80
C ALA A 260 -0.28 15.08 23.34
N ALA A 261 -0.15 14.53 22.13
CA ALA A 261 1.10 13.93 21.64
C ALA A 261 1.98 14.87 20.81
N SER A 262 1.65 16.16 20.75
CA SER A 262 2.38 17.19 19.97
C SER A 262 2.97 18.32 20.82
N MET A 263 3.18 18.08 22.12
CA MET A 263 3.90 18.98 23.03
C MET A 263 5.27 18.40 23.37
#